data_AF-A0A842CD86-F1
#
_entry.id   AF-A0A842CD86-F1
#
_cell.length_a   1.000
_cell.length_b   1.000
_cell.length_c   1.000
_cell.angle_alpha   90.00
_cell.angle_beta   90.00
_cell.angle_gamma   90.00
#
_symmetry.space_group_name_H-M   'P 1'
#
loop_
_entity.id
_entity.type
_entity.pdbx_description
1 polymer ?
#
loop_
_entity_poly.entity_id
_entity_poly.type
_entity_poly.pdbx_seq_one_letter_code
_entity_poly.pdbx_strand_id
1 'polypeptide(L)'
;MDWLTVLNDPKKSKRDKLEAIGFIRDTLDYGDIPDNTALKIVNNLAKQVVKQNDLDIKQSILDAMLEGSKAPFVEKSINLSPVVKHLNEFNDECLSYILSLLGNSGKKDYRTIIESYKTNSRLKEDVEEALLELDYRITNNL
;
A
#
# COMPACT_ATOMS: atom_id res chain seq x y z
N MET A 1 6.22 12.74 -15.43
CA MET A 1 4.89 12.36 -15.98
C MET A 1 3.82 12.73 -14.96
N ASP A 2 2.68 13.27 -15.37
CA ASP A 2 1.54 13.52 -14.47
C ASP A 2 0.74 12.22 -14.24
N TRP A 3 1.30 11.34 -13.42
CA TRP A 3 0.77 10.01 -13.15
C TRP A 3 -0.64 10.04 -12.56
N LEU A 4 -0.96 11.06 -11.75
CA LEU A 4 -2.25 11.15 -11.08
C LEU A 4 -3.38 11.46 -12.08
N THR A 5 -3.13 12.35 -13.04
CA THR A 5 -4.09 12.59 -14.13
C THR A 5 -4.31 11.33 -14.97
N VAL A 6 -3.24 10.57 -15.26
CA VAL A 6 -3.36 9.30 -16.01
C VAL A 6 -4.21 8.28 -15.26
N LEU A 7 -4.03 8.11 -13.93
CA LEU A 7 -4.81 7.15 -13.14
C LEU A 7 -6.29 7.51 -13.01
N ASN A 8 -6.62 8.81 -12.97
CA ASN A 8 -8.00 9.28 -12.87
C ASN A 8 -8.73 9.32 -14.22
N ASP A 9 -8.04 9.23 -15.34
CA ASP A 9 -8.65 9.29 -16.67
C ASP A 9 -9.19 7.90 -17.09
N PRO A 10 -10.52 7.72 -17.21
CA PRO A 10 -11.10 6.44 -17.63
C PRO A 10 -10.81 6.09 -19.09
N LYS A 11 -10.35 7.04 -19.91
CA LYS A 11 -9.97 6.80 -21.32
C LYS A 11 -8.55 6.28 -21.47
N LYS A 12 -7.74 6.33 -20.42
CA LYS A 12 -6.37 5.80 -20.45
C LYS A 12 -6.38 4.28 -20.41
N SER A 13 -5.53 3.68 -21.24
CA SER A 13 -5.42 2.24 -21.31
C SER A 13 -4.80 1.68 -20.02
N LYS A 14 -5.01 0.38 -19.76
CA LYS A 14 -4.32 -0.33 -18.68
C LYS A 14 -2.80 -0.13 -18.76
N ARG A 15 -2.24 -0.23 -19.98
CA ARG A 15 -0.82 -0.01 -20.22
C ARG A 15 -0.37 1.39 -19.80
N ASP A 16 -1.08 2.44 -20.20
CA ASP A 16 -0.72 3.82 -19.82
C ASP A 16 -0.73 4.00 -18.30
N LYS A 17 -1.72 3.40 -17.62
CA LYS A 17 -1.83 3.44 -16.16
C LYS A 17 -0.68 2.70 -15.49
N LEU A 18 -0.31 1.52 -15.98
CA LEU A 18 0.83 0.75 -15.47
C LEU A 18 2.16 1.48 -15.70
N GLU A 19 2.37 2.10 -16.87
CA GLU A 19 3.55 2.93 -17.13
C GLU A 19 3.62 4.14 -16.18
N ALA A 20 2.48 4.79 -15.91
CA ALA A 20 2.40 5.88 -14.94
C ALA A 20 2.69 5.43 -13.51
N ILE A 21 2.24 4.23 -13.12
CA ILE A 21 2.54 3.64 -11.81
C ILE A 21 4.02 3.28 -11.71
N GLY A 22 4.60 2.67 -12.75
CA GLY A 22 6.03 2.36 -12.82
C GLY A 22 6.89 3.61 -12.63
N PHE A 23 6.57 4.70 -13.34
CA PHE A 23 7.28 5.97 -13.19
C PHE A 23 7.24 6.51 -11.75
N ILE A 24 6.08 6.49 -11.09
CA ILE A 24 5.97 7.00 -9.72
C ILE A 24 6.59 6.04 -8.69
N ARG A 25 6.56 4.73 -8.92
CA ARG A 25 7.30 3.72 -8.14
C ARG A 25 8.79 3.97 -8.20
N ASP A 26 9.35 4.15 -9.40
CA ASP A 26 10.78 4.43 -9.58
C ASP A 26 11.19 5.75 -8.90
N THR A 27 10.30 6.75 -8.92
CA THR A 27 10.51 8.01 -8.19
C THR A 27 10.53 7.80 -6.68
N LEU A 28 9.70 6.90 -6.15
CA LEU A 28 9.66 6.57 -4.73
C LEU A 28 10.87 5.74 -4.27
N ASP A 29 11.36 4.84 -5.12
CA ASP A 29 12.48 3.95 -4.79
C ASP A 29 13.85 4.63 -4.99
N TYR A 30 14.02 5.41 -6.07
CA TYR A 30 15.32 5.96 -6.47
C TYR A 30 15.37 7.49 -6.61
N GLY A 31 14.24 8.19 -6.50
CA GLY A 31 14.13 9.60 -6.89
C GLY A 31 14.75 10.63 -5.93
N ASP A 32 15.39 10.21 -4.84
CA ASP A 32 15.94 11.07 -3.77
C ASP A 32 14.96 12.19 -3.38
N ILE A 33 13.71 11.82 -3.11
CA ILE A 33 12.66 12.76 -2.76
C ILE A 33 12.53 12.90 -1.23
N PRO A 34 12.19 14.10 -0.70
CA PRO A 34 11.94 14.26 0.72
C PRO A 34 10.78 13.39 1.22
N ASP A 35 10.90 12.86 2.45
CA ASP A 35 9.88 12.05 3.12
C ASP A 35 8.46 12.66 3.07
N ASN A 36 8.33 13.97 3.26
CA ASN A 36 7.04 14.66 3.17
C ASN A 36 6.42 14.59 1.76
N THR A 37 7.24 14.56 0.72
CA THR A 37 6.81 14.39 -0.67
C THR A 37 6.45 12.93 -0.94
N ALA A 38 7.27 11.98 -0.50
CA ALA A 38 6.97 10.55 -0.59
C ALA A 38 5.64 10.22 0.09
N LEU A 39 5.44 10.71 1.33
CA LEU A 39 4.19 10.53 2.08
C LEU A 39 2.96 11.10 1.34
N LYS A 40 3.09 12.26 0.69
CA LYS A 40 1.99 12.82 -0.12
C LYS A 40 1.66 11.93 -1.32
N ILE A 41 2.68 11.38 -1.98
CA ILE A 41 2.50 10.47 -3.12
C ILE A 41 1.82 9.18 -2.65
N VAL A 42 2.35 8.52 -1.62
CA VAL A 42 1.81 7.26 -1.07
C VAL A 42 0.37 7.44 -0.59
N ASN A 43 0.05 8.56 0.07
CA ASN A 43 -1.33 8.83 0.47
C ASN A 43 -2.28 9.09 -0.71
N ASN A 44 -1.78 9.58 -1.84
CA ASN A 44 -2.59 9.66 -3.06
C ASN A 44 -2.77 8.29 -3.70
N LEU A 45 -1.73 7.45 -3.71
CA LEU A 45 -1.82 6.06 -4.17
C LEU A 45 -2.85 5.26 -3.36
N ALA A 46 -2.88 5.41 -2.03
CA ALA A 46 -3.89 4.80 -1.16
C ALA A 46 -5.34 5.19 -1.51
N LYS A 47 -5.55 6.42 -2.02
CA LYS A 47 -6.86 6.86 -2.52
C LYS A 47 -7.15 6.35 -3.93
N GLN A 48 -6.12 6.12 -4.73
CA GLN A 48 -6.26 5.69 -6.12
C GLN A 48 -6.52 4.19 -6.22
N VAL A 49 -5.90 3.37 -5.38
CA VAL A 49 -6.06 1.91 -5.42
C VAL A 49 -7.53 1.48 -5.32
N VAL A 50 -8.31 2.13 -4.44
CA VAL A 50 -9.75 1.85 -4.26
C VAL A 50 -10.65 2.39 -5.37
N LYS A 51 -10.09 3.15 -6.33
CA LYS A 51 -10.82 3.66 -7.51
C LYS A 51 -10.58 2.84 -8.77
N GLN A 52 -9.61 1.92 -8.74
CA GLN A 52 -9.29 1.10 -9.89
C GLN A 52 -10.09 -0.20 -9.83
N ASN A 53 -10.56 -0.69 -10.98
CA ASN A 53 -11.28 -1.97 -11.06
C ASN A 53 -10.36 -3.14 -11.44
N ASP A 54 -9.24 -2.85 -12.10
CA ASP A 54 -8.30 -3.87 -12.60
C ASP A 54 -7.33 -4.28 -11.48
N LEU A 55 -7.23 -5.59 -11.22
CA LEU A 55 -6.43 -6.14 -10.13
C LEU A 55 -4.92 -5.88 -10.32
N ASP A 56 -4.39 -5.96 -11.54
CA ASP A 56 -2.97 -5.73 -11.80
C ASP A 56 -2.60 -4.26 -11.52
N ILE A 57 -3.52 -3.33 -11.84
CA ILE A 57 -3.36 -1.92 -11.51
C ILE A 57 -3.41 -1.72 -9.99
N LYS A 58 -4.35 -2.37 -9.29
CA LYS A 58 -4.41 -2.32 -7.81
C LYS A 58 -3.11 -2.82 -7.18
N GLN A 59 -2.65 -3.99 -7.61
CA GLN A 59 -1.41 -4.60 -7.14
C GLN A 59 -0.19 -3.71 -7.40
N SER A 60 -0.07 -3.16 -8.61
CA SER A 60 1.03 -2.25 -8.96
C SER A 60 1.02 -0.97 -8.11
N ILE A 61 -0.16 -0.44 -7.78
CA ILE A 61 -0.28 0.72 -6.87
C ILE A 61 0.17 0.35 -5.45
N LEU A 62 -0.23 -0.82 -4.95
CA LEU A 62 0.13 -1.30 -3.61
C LEU A 62 1.62 -1.58 -3.49
N ASP A 63 2.22 -2.14 -4.52
CA ASP A 63 3.67 -2.33 -4.64
C ASP A 63 4.40 -0.97 -4.58
N ALA A 64 3.97 0.01 -5.38
CA ALA A 64 4.52 1.37 -5.31
C ALA A 64 4.35 2.01 -3.93
N MET A 65 3.26 1.73 -3.22
CA MET A 65 3.06 2.21 -1.85
C MET A 65 4.08 1.61 -0.88
N LEU A 66 4.37 0.30 -0.97
CA LEU A 66 5.40 -0.36 -0.14
C LEU A 66 6.80 0.19 -0.42
N GLU A 67 7.17 0.34 -1.69
CA GLU A 67 8.46 0.90 -2.07
C GLU A 67 8.63 2.33 -1.51
N GLY A 68 7.57 3.13 -1.62
CA GLY A 68 7.53 4.48 -1.07
C GLY A 68 7.43 4.57 0.45
N SER A 69 7.22 3.46 1.15
CA SER A 69 7.07 3.42 2.60
C SER A 69 8.29 2.90 3.35
N LYS A 70 9.42 2.63 2.69
CA LYS A 70 10.64 2.12 3.34
C LYS A 70 11.21 3.06 4.41
N ALA A 71 10.99 4.37 4.29
CA ALA A 71 11.42 5.34 5.30
C ALA A 71 10.51 5.27 6.54
N PRO A 72 11.05 5.09 7.77
CA PRO A 72 10.24 4.90 8.98
C PRO A 72 9.20 6.01 9.23
N PHE A 73 9.53 7.27 8.90
CA PHE A 73 8.58 8.37 9.02
C PHE A 73 7.40 8.23 8.08
N VAL A 74 7.63 7.84 6.82
CA VAL A 74 6.58 7.71 5.81
C VAL A 74 5.64 6.59 6.22
N GLU A 75 6.20 5.43 6.51
CA GLU A 75 5.50 4.18 6.84
C GLU A 75 4.43 4.33 7.91
N LYS A 76 4.80 4.89 9.07
CA LYS A 76 3.86 5.11 10.19
C LYS A 76 2.82 6.19 9.90
N SER A 77 3.14 7.10 8.99
CA SER A 77 2.33 8.28 8.67
C SER A 77 1.30 8.03 7.56
N ILE A 78 1.35 6.89 6.87
CA ILE A 78 0.39 6.56 5.81
C ILE A 78 -1.04 6.53 6.36
N ASN A 79 -1.94 7.18 5.65
CA ASN A 79 -3.38 7.07 5.86
C ASN A 79 -3.93 5.88 5.07
N LEU A 80 -3.96 4.71 5.70
CA LEU A 80 -4.53 3.49 5.13
C LEU A 80 -6.07 3.39 5.27
N SER A 81 -6.73 4.39 5.85
CA SER A 81 -8.20 4.39 6.03
C SER A 81 -8.98 4.15 4.74
N PRO A 82 -8.60 4.71 3.56
CA PRO A 82 -9.28 4.41 2.31
C PRO A 82 -9.21 2.92 1.96
N VAL A 83 -8.04 2.29 2.12
CA VAL A 83 -7.81 0.88 1.79
C VAL A 83 -8.58 -0.05 2.72
N VAL A 84 -8.50 0.19 4.03
CA VAL A 84 -9.15 -0.62 5.07
C VAL A 84 -10.67 -0.69 4.89
N LYS A 85 -11.30 0.38 4.39
CA LYS A 85 -12.75 0.43 4.17
C LYS A 85 -13.23 -0.41 2.98
N HIS A 86 -12.32 -0.83 2.11
CA HIS A 86 -12.61 -1.51 0.83
C HIS A 86 -11.91 -2.87 0.71
N LEU A 87 -11.53 -3.48 1.84
CA LEU A 87 -10.75 -4.73 1.88
C LEU A 87 -11.37 -5.88 1.09
N ASN A 88 -12.70 -5.95 1.01
CA ASN A 88 -13.44 -6.96 0.26
C ASN A 88 -13.31 -6.85 -1.28
N GLU A 89 -12.70 -5.78 -1.80
CA GLU A 89 -12.49 -5.56 -3.22
C GLU A 89 -11.11 -6.02 -3.72
N PHE A 90 -10.30 -6.61 -2.84
CA PHE A 90 -8.93 -7.03 -3.12
C PHE A 90 -8.83 -8.56 -3.16
N ASN A 91 -7.99 -9.07 -4.08
CA ASN A 91 -7.63 -10.49 -4.11
C ASN A 91 -6.51 -10.78 -3.10
N ASP A 92 -6.17 -12.07 -2.94
CA ASP A 92 -5.13 -12.50 -2.00
C ASP A 92 -3.78 -11.80 -2.25
N GLU A 93 -3.36 -11.64 -3.51
CA GLU A 93 -2.10 -10.94 -3.83
C GLU A 93 -2.11 -9.48 -3.35
N CYS A 94 -3.17 -8.73 -3.63
CA CYS A 94 -3.31 -7.36 -3.10
C CYS A 94 -3.39 -7.35 -1.56
N LEU A 95 -4.05 -8.34 -0.96
CA LEU A 95 -4.17 -8.42 0.49
C LEU A 95 -2.82 -8.66 1.16
N SER A 96 -1.91 -9.45 0.56
CA SER A 96 -0.53 -9.61 1.04
C SER A 96 0.17 -8.25 1.18
N TYR A 97 0.17 -7.41 0.13
CA TYR A 97 0.72 -6.05 0.20
C TYR A 97 0.06 -5.18 1.30
N ILE A 98 -1.27 -5.28 1.42
CA ILE A 98 -2.02 -4.52 2.43
C ILE A 98 -1.64 -4.98 3.84
N LEU A 99 -1.49 -6.28 4.08
CA LEU A 99 -1.08 -6.82 5.36
C LEU A 99 0.30 -6.31 5.76
N SER A 100 1.28 -6.30 4.85
CA SER A 100 2.59 -5.67 5.09
C SER A 100 2.45 -4.20 5.46
N LEU A 101 1.69 -3.40 4.71
CA LEU A 101 1.45 -1.98 5.03
C LEU A 101 0.79 -1.79 6.41
N LEU A 102 -0.14 -2.65 6.80
CA LEU A 102 -0.82 -2.59 8.10
C LEU A 102 0.16 -2.93 9.24
N GLY A 103 0.94 -4.01 9.09
CA GLY A 103 1.94 -4.40 10.07
C GLY A 103 3.00 -3.34 10.27
N ASN A 104 3.57 -2.88 9.16
CA ASN A 104 4.60 -1.85 9.08
C ASN A 104 4.16 -0.49 9.66
N SER A 105 2.85 -0.22 9.73
CA SER A 105 2.36 1.05 10.26
C SER A 105 2.55 1.22 11.78
N GLY A 106 2.74 0.12 12.54
CA GLY A 106 2.83 0.14 13.99
C GLY A 106 1.51 0.50 14.72
N LYS A 107 0.38 0.61 13.99
CA LYS A 107 -0.91 1.05 14.55
C LYS A 107 -1.67 -0.13 15.16
N LYS A 108 -1.78 -0.15 16.49
CA LYS A 108 -2.47 -1.18 17.29
C LYS A 108 -3.86 -1.55 16.75
N ASP A 109 -4.61 -0.57 16.28
CA ASP A 109 -5.98 -0.73 15.80
C ASP A 109 -6.08 -1.66 14.56
N TYR A 110 -4.98 -1.88 13.84
CA TYR A 110 -4.95 -2.78 12.68
C TYR A 110 -4.76 -4.25 13.04
N ARG A 111 -4.43 -4.59 14.29
CA ARG A 111 -4.26 -5.99 14.72
C ARG A 111 -5.49 -6.83 14.37
N THR A 112 -6.68 -6.39 14.78
CA THR A 112 -7.93 -7.13 14.54
C THR A 112 -8.20 -7.34 13.05
N ILE A 113 -7.79 -6.39 12.21
CA ILE A 113 -7.92 -6.50 10.75
C ILE A 113 -6.98 -7.58 10.23
N ILE A 114 -5.71 -7.55 10.60
CA ILE A 114 -4.71 -8.56 10.19
C ILE A 114 -5.17 -9.95 10.67
N GLU A 115 -5.61 -10.06 11.92
CA GLU A 115 -6.07 -11.33 12.50
C GLU A 115 -7.31 -11.92 11.81
N SER A 116 -8.15 -11.08 11.19
CA SER A 116 -9.33 -11.56 10.46
C SER A 116 -8.98 -12.47 9.26
N TYR A 117 -7.73 -12.38 8.76
CA TYR A 117 -7.24 -13.20 7.66
C TYR A 117 -6.52 -14.49 8.10
N LYS A 118 -6.40 -14.79 9.41
CA LYS A 118 -5.71 -16.00 9.93
C LYS A 118 -6.24 -17.32 9.37
N THR A 119 -7.49 -17.36 8.93
CA THR A 119 -8.12 -18.56 8.36
C THR A 119 -7.94 -18.69 6.85
N ASN A 120 -7.44 -17.65 6.18
CA ASN A 120 -7.10 -17.71 4.76
C ASN A 120 -5.76 -18.43 4.59
N SER A 121 -5.81 -19.68 4.11
CA SER A 121 -4.61 -20.51 3.95
C SER A 121 -3.57 -19.95 2.98
N ARG A 122 -3.97 -19.05 2.08
CA ARG A 122 -3.06 -18.41 1.11
C ARG A 122 -2.31 -17.22 1.68
N LEU A 123 -2.80 -16.63 2.77
CA LEU A 123 -2.23 -15.45 3.43
C LEU A 123 -1.58 -15.78 4.77
N LYS A 124 -1.39 -17.07 5.08
CA LYS A 124 -0.94 -17.51 6.40
C LYS A 124 0.40 -16.85 6.77
N GLU A 125 1.37 -16.90 5.86
CA GLU A 125 2.71 -16.32 6.07
C GLU A 125 2.62 -14.80 6.17
N ASP A 126 1.88 -14.13 5.27
CA ASP A 126 1.69 -12.67 5.31
C ASP A 126 1.06 -12.19 6.63
N VAL A 127 0.08 -12.94 7.16
CA VAL A 127 -0.57 -12.62 8.44
C VAL A 127 0.41 -12.79 9.60
N GLU A 128 1.21 -13.86 9.61
CA GLU A 128 2.20 -14.10 10.65
C GLU A 128 3.28 -13.00 10.63
N GLU A 129 3.81 -12.66 9.46
CA GLU A 129 4.80 -11.60 9.29
C GLU A 129 4.25 -10.22 9.68
N ALA A 130 3.05 -9.87 9.22
CA ALA A 130 2.43 -8.59 9.54
C ALA A 130 2.17 -8.43 11.05
N LEU A 131 1.79 -9.50 11.76
CA LEU A 131 1.61 -9.45 13.21
C LEU A 131 2.93 -9.31 13.96
N LEU A 132 3.97 -10.05 13.54
CA LEU A 132 5.31 -9.95 14.12
C LEU A 132 5.88 -8.54 13.95
N GLU A 133 5.76 -7.97 12.76
CA GLU A 133 6.23 -6.62 12.47
C GLU A 133 5.43 -5.55 13.24
N LEU A 134 4.11 -5.73 13.33
CA LEU A 134 3.26 -4.86 14.15
C LEU A 134 3.71 -4.86 15.62
N ASP A 135 3.94 -6.05 16.20
CA ASP A 135 4.39 -6.22 17.58
C ASP A 135 5.79 -5.62 17.80
N TYR A 136 6.70 -5.82 16.84
CA TYR A 136 8.04 -5.23 16.86
C TYR A 136 7.96 -3.70 16.91
N ARG A 137 7.17 -3.08 16.04
CA ARG A 137 7.05 -1.60 15.98
C ARG A 137 6.40 -1.01 17.20
N ILE A 138 5.32 -1.62 17.69
CA ILE A 138 4.66 -1.22 18.93
C ILE A 138 5.63 -1.28 20.11
N THR A 139 6.40 -2.35 20.22
CA THR A 139 7.33 -2.57 21.34
C THR A 139 8.47 -1.55 21.31
N ASN A 140 8.96 -1.22 20.12
CA ASN A 140 10.08 -0.30 19.93
C ASN A 140 9.68 1.18 19.78
N ASN A 141 8.38 1.51 19.87
CA ASN A 141 7.83 2.86 19.65
C ASN A 141 8.30 3.51 18.32
N LEU A 142 8.35 2.72 17.25
CA LEU A 142 8.83 3.14 15.92
C LEU A 142 7.74 3.87 15.12
#